data_AF-A0A1W9TB72-F1
#
_entry.id   AF-A0A1W9TB72-F1
#
_cell.length_a   1.000
_cell.length_b   1.000
_cell.length_c   1.000
_cell.angle_alpha   90.00
_cell.angle_beta   90.00
_cell.angle_gamma   90.00
#
_symmetry.space_group_name_H-M   'P 1'
#
loop_
_entity.id
_entity.type
_entity.pdbx_description
1 polymer ?
#
loop_
_entity_poly.entity_id
_entity_poly.type
_entity_poly.pdbx_seq_one_letter_code
_entity_poly.pdbx_strand_id
1 'polypeptide(L)'
;MQNYQKALFHSRQFDLNHSKLTDKWFYFLESVQNALLECSFKISKDNLYPWRFHLWFHEDIQNAIPLCLQFIKQYGSAQRQFDFTKFNTIYGRAFDQFDIGQLVLGVDFRKQIIDSRLKIWFVITSYEDSFLDTLINTCDVSDDIREYLHNPHLLIGFDFCFSGVSRIKLYPVFFQRDFLDLNFSNKIKKLFSPYTIELMQLCDRFHIGIKEGSKDRILHFHPFDWKHFVDVLNKNSDLNLLEHTLQKLQKRDLREVFLSLSQFEIEQRSIKNINFYYM
;
A
#
# COMPACT_ATOMS: atom_id res chain seq x y z
N MET A 1 12.57 3.61 -19.45
CA MET A 1 11.73 2.99 -20.51
C MET A 1 10.89 1.79 -20.03
N GLN A 2 11.42 0.88 -19.20
CA GLN A 2 10.68 -0.32 -18.74
C GLN A 2 9.39 0.01 -17.95
N ASN A 3 9.43 0.98 -17.03
CA ASN A 3 8.26 1.37 -16.21
C ASN A 3 7.10 1.90 -17.06
N TYR A 4 7.39 2.81 -17.99
CA TYR A 4 6.39 3.34 -18.91
C TYR A 4 5.67 2.24 -19.70
N GLN A 5 6.43 1.28 -20.25
CA GLN A 5 5.85 0.15 -21.00
C GLN A 5 5.00 -0.77 -20.12
N LYS A 6 5.41 -1.00 -18.86
CA LYS A 6 4.59 -1.73 -17.88
C LYS A 6 3.28 -0.99 -17.58
N ALA A 7 3.33 0.33 -17.35
CA ALA A 7 2.14 1.14 -17.13
C ALA A 7 1.18 1.14 -18.33
N LEU A 8 1.72 1.21 -19.56
CA LEU A 8 0.91 1.11 -20.78
C LEU A 8 0.29 -0.28 -20.97
N PHE A 9 0.99 -1.35 -20.60
CA PHE A 9 0.42 -2.70 -20.62
C PHE A 9 -0.79 -2.78 -19.68
N HIS A 10 -0.62 -2.38 -18.42
CA HIS A 10 -1.71 -2.34 -17.45
C HIS A 10 -2.87 -1.49 -17.96
N SER A 11 -2.57 -0.30 -18.46
CA SER A 11 -3.58 0.64 -18.98
C SER A 11 -4.42 0.03 -20.11
N ARG A 12 -3.78 -0.72 -21.01
CA ARG A 12 -4.47 -1.44 -22.10
C ARG A 12 -5.29 -2.62 -21.62
N GLN A 13 -4.86 -3.37 -20.59
CA GLN A 13 -5.64 -4.50 -20.08
C GLN A 13 -6.94 -4.04 -19.39
N PHE A 14 -6.97 -2.79 -18.92
CA PHE A 14 -8.09 -2.23 -18.18
C PHE A 14 -8.80 -1.06 -18.88
N ASP A 15 -8.50 -0.85 -20.17
CA ASP A 15 -9.11 0.22 -20.99
C ASP A 15 -9.09 1.59 -20.30
N LEU A 16 -7.94 1.93 -19.73
CA LEU A 16 -7.75 3.15 -18.96
C LEU A 16 -7.79 4.40 -19.84
N ASN A 17 -8.80 5.25 -19.64
CA ASN A 17 -8.91 6.53 -20.35
C ASN A 17 -7.89 7.56 -19.84
N HIS A 18 -7.07 8.06 -20.75
CA HIS A 18 -6.11 9.12 -20.48
C HIS A 18 -6.78 10.51 -20.42
N SER A 19 -6.18 11.40 -19.64
CA SER A 19 -6.59 12.78 -19.47
C SER A 19 -5.36 13.62 -19.12
N LYS A 20 -5.49 14.95 -19.22
CA LYS A 20 -4.42 15.87 -18.78
C LYS A 20 -3.94 15.62 -17.34
N LEU A 21 -4.82 15.09 -16.48
CA LEU A 21 -4.47 14.72 -15.11
C LEU A 21 -3.56 13.51 -15.09
N THR A 22 -3.94 12.43 -15.77
CA THR A 22 -3.21 11.16 -15.75
C THR A 22 -1.94 11.22 -16.59
N ASP A 23 -1.89 12.06 -17.62
CA ASP A 23 -0.71 12.20 -18.48
C ASP A 23 0.50 12.72 -17.72
N LYS A 24 0.29 13.57 -16.70
CA LYS A 24 1.34 13.99 -15.77
C LYS A 24 2.06 12.81 -15.12
N TRP A 25 1.33 11.75 -14.75
CA TRP A 25 1.94 10.52 -14.22
C TRP A 25 2.83 9.84 -15.25
N PHE A 26 2.37 9.70 -16.49
CA PHE A 26 3.16 9.09 -17.56
C PHE A 26 4.41 9.89 -17.90
N TYR A 27 4.34 11.22 -17.96
CA TYR A 27 5.52 12.06 -18.13
C TYR A 27 6.51 11.90 -16.97
N PHE A 28 6.02 11.79 -15.74
CA PHE A 28 6.87 11.51 -14.59
C PHE A 28 7.54 10.13 -14.70
N LEU A 29 6.79 9.08 -15.08
CA LEU A 29 7.33 7.74 -15.32
C LEU A 29 8.45 7.71 -16.37
N GLU A 30 8.38 8.57 -17.39
CA GLU A 30 9.42 8.69 -18.41
C GLU A 30 10.67 9.42 -17.90
N SER A 31 10.49 10.41 -17.03
CA SER A 31 11.59 11.20 -16.47
C SER A 31 12.38 10.49 -15.37
N VAL A 32 11.79 9.50 -14.70
CA VAL A 32 12.42 8.81 -13.58
C VAL A 32 13.18 7.57 -14.05
N GLN A 33 14.41 7.44 -13.56
CA GLN A 33 15.26 6.25 -13.70
C GLN A 33 15.39 5.54 -12.34
N ASN A 34 15.88 4.29 -12.34
CA ASN A 34 16.20 3.52 -11.13
C ASN A 34 15.05 3.36 -10.12
N ALA A 35 13.83 3.22 -10.63
CA ALA A 35 12.65 2.89 -9.83
C ALA A 35 11.96 1.64 -10.38
N LEU A 36 11.26 0.89 -9.53
CA LEU A 36 10.45 -0.25 -9.92
C LEU A 36 8.97 0.14 -9.94
N LEU A 37 8.31 -0.07 -11.08
CA LEU A 37 6.86 0.14 -11.17
C LEU A 37 6.11 -1.10 -10.66
N GLU A 38 5.27 -0.86 -9.66
CA GLU A 38 4.18 -1.71 -9.23
C GLU A 38 2.87 -1.20 -9.83
N CYS A 39 2.10 -2.12 -10.38
CA CYS A 39 0.74 -1.88 -10.83
C CYS A 39 -0.24 -2.50 -9.83
N SER A 40 -1.43 -1.92 -9.70
CA SER A 40 -2.47 -2.52 -8.86
C SER A 40 -3.86 -2.24 -9.38
N PHE A 41 -4.83 -3.02 -8.92
CA PHE A 41 -6.24 -2.68 -9.04
C PHE A 41 -6.93 -2.88 -7.70
N LYS A 42 -8.01 -2.13 -7.49
CA LYS A 42 -8.90 -2.35 -6.35
C LYS A 42 -10.23 -2.89 -6.85
N ILE A 43 -10.69 -3.99 -6.28
CA ILE A 43 -12.08 -4.42 -6.32
C ILE A 43 -12.77 -3.91 -5.06
N SER A 44 -13.98 -3.39 -5.21
CA SER A 44 -14.83 -2.93 -4.11
C SER A 44 -16.27 -3.24 -4.47
N LYS A 45 -16.82 -4.30 -3.86
CA LYS A 45 -18.06 -4.93 -4.30
C LYS A 45 -17.92 -5.28 -5.80
N ASP A 46 -18.85 -4.83 -6.63
CA ASP A 46 -18.88 -5.12 -8.07
C ASP A 46 -18.08 -4.14 -8.92
N ASN A 47 -17.30 -3.26 -8.29
CA ASN A 47 -16.56 -2.20 -9.00
C ASN A 47 -15.07 -2.48 -9.04
N LEU A 48 -14.46 -2.28 -10.21
CA LEU A 48 -13.03 -2.35 -10.46
C LEU A 48 -12.43 -0.95 -10.59
N TYR A 49 -11.31 -0.70 -9.92
CA TYR A 49 -10.57 0.56 -9.95
C TYR A 49 -9.09 0.29 -10.29
N PRO A 50 -8.76 0.25 -11.59
CA PRO A 50 -7.43 -0.11 -12.07
C PRO A 50 -6.45 1.08 -12.17
N TRP A 51 -6.89 2.34 -12.06
CA TRP A 51 -6.01 3.51 -12.13
C TRP A 51 -5.09 3.66 -10.89
N ARG A 52 -4.18 2.71 -10.65
CA ARG A 52 -3.35 2.64 -9.45
C ARG A 52 -1.95 2.15 -9.76
N PHE A 53 -0.97 2.99 -9.48
CA PHE A 53 0.43 2.70 -9.74
C PHE A 53 1.29 3.17 -8.56
N HIS A 54 2.40 2.48 -8.31
CA HIS A 54 3.39 2.86 -7.32
C HIS A 54 4.80 2.72 -7.92
N LEU A 55 5.64 3.73 -7.75
CA LEU A 55 7.06 3.71 -8.08
C LEU A 55 7.85 3.51 -6.81
N TRP A 56 8.62 2.43 -6.75
CA TRP A 56 9.52 2.09 -5.66
C TRP A 56 10.94 2.56 -5.98
N PHE A 57 11.52 3.37 -5.10
CA PHE A 57 12.89 3.85 -5.16
C PHE A 57 13.71 3.13 -4.09
N HIS A 58 14.74 2.41 -4.52
CA HIS A 58 15.67 1.69 -3.63
C HIS A 58 17.03 2.36 -3.54
N GLU A 59 17.35 3.21 -4.50
CA GLU A 59 18.61 3.94 -4.60
C GLU A 59 18.32 5.44 -4.69
N ASP A 60 19.31 6.24 -4.29
CA ASP A 60 19.27 7.70 -4.37
C ASP A 60 18.01 8.35 -3.75
N ILE A 61 17.55 7.78 -2.64
CA ILE A 61 16.31 8.14 -1.96
C ILE A 61 16.28 9.63 -1.60
N GLN A 62 17.40 10.17 -1.14
CA GLN A 62 17.51 11.58 -0.74
C GLN A 62 17.22 12.55 -1.90
N ASN A 63 17.62 12.21 -3.12
CA ASN A 63 17.28 12.98 -4.32
C ASN A 63 15.86 12.68 -4.82
N ALA A 64 15.36 11.45 -4.62
CA ALA A 64 14.01 11.06 -5.03
C ALA A 64 12.90 11.74 -4.21
N ILE A 65 13.12 11.99 -2.92
CA ILE A 65 12.12 12.64 -2.04
C ILE A 65 11.67 14.03 -2.57
N PRO A 66 12.57 15.02 -2.81
CA PRO A 66 12.15 16.32 -3.30
C PRO A 66 11.46 16.24 -4.66
N LEU A 67 11.87 15.31 -5.54
CA LEU A 67 11.19 15.07 -6.83
C LEU A 67 9.76 14.57 -6.64
N CYS A 68 9.56 13.59 -5.76
CA CYS A 68 8.23 13.06 -5.43
C CYS A 68 7.33 14.12 -4.81
N LEU A 69 7.85 14.93 -3.88
CA LEU A 69 7.10 16.01 -3.26
C LEU A 69 6.76 17.13 -4.25
N GLN A 70 7.68 17.48 -5.15
CA GLN A 70 7.41 18.43 -6.22
C GLN A 70 6.31 17.90 -7.15
N PHE A 71 6.37 16.63 -7.54
CA PHE A 71 5.32 15.99 -8.33
C PHE A 71 3.95 16.10 -7.64
N ILE A 72 3.86 15.79 -6.35
CA ILE A 72 2.61 15.93 -5.58
C ILE A 72 2.12 17.39 -5.60
N LYS A 73 3.01 18.36 -5.34
CA LYS A 73 2.67 19.79 -5.35
C LYS A 73 2.15 20.28 -6.71
N GLN A 74 2.63 19.73 -7.83
CA GLN A 74 2.16 20.08 -9.18
C GLN A 74 0.69 19.71 -9.46
N TYR A 75 0.10 18.80 -8.67
CA TYR A 75 -1.35 18.54 -8.70
C TYR A 75 -2.10 19.48 -7.77
N GLY A 76 -1.50 19.81 -6.62
CA GLY A 76 -2.08 20.72 -5.65
C GLY A 76 -2.27 22.14 -6.18
N SER A 77 -1.34 22.63 -7.00
CA SER A 77 -1.42 23.97 -7.61
C SER A 77 -2.45 24.10 -8.75
N ALA A 78 -2.89 22.97 -9.32
CA ALA A 78 -3.76 22.96 -10.50
C ALA A 78 -5.23 22.76 -10.18
N GLN A 79 -5.57 22.26 -8.98
CA GLN A 79 -6.96 21.87 -8.66
C GLN A 79 -7.41 22.23 -7.24
N ARG A 80 -6.65 21.86 -6.20
CA ARG A 80 -6.92 22.17 -4.77
C ARG A 80 -5.64 21.97 -3.95
N GLN A 81 -5.38 22.83 -2.97
CA GLN A 81 -4.22 22.71 -2.10
C GLN A 81 -4.32 21.44 -1.25
N PHE A 82 -3.29 20.59 -1.28
CA PHE A 82 -3.19 19.44 -0.40
C PHE A 82 -2.78 19.86 1.01
N ASP A 83 -3.35 19.18 2.00
CA ASP A 83 -2.92 19.28 3.39
C ASP A 83 -1.63 18.47 3.61
N PHE A 84 -0.55 19.16 3.97
CA PHE A 84 0.74 18.55 4.30
C PHE A 84 1.00 18.49 5.80
N THR A 85 0.04 18.84 6.66
CA THR A 85 0.26 19.00 8.10
C THR A 85 0.83 17.74 8.74
N LYS A 86 0.18 16.58 8.54
CA LYS A 86 0.66 15.29 9.07
C LYS A 86 2.04 14.90 8.53
N PHE A 87 2.24 15.09 7.22
CA PHE A 87 3.53 14.84 6.60
C PHE A 87 4.63 15.69 7.25
N ASN A 88 4.42 17.00 7.40
CA ASN A 88 5.39 17.90 7.99
C ASN A 88 5.61 17.65 9.48
N THR A 89 4.61 17.17 10.22
CA THR A 89 4.78 16.78 11.63
C THR A 89 5.74 15.61 11.77
N ILE A 90 5.60 14.59 10.92
CA ILE A 90 6.46 13.38 10.97
C ILE A 90 7.80 13.64 10.29
N TYR A 91 7.76 14.02 9.02
CA TYR A 91 8.95 14.21 8.20
C TYR A 91 9.71 15.49 8.62
N GLY A 92 9.02 16.60 8.86
CA GLY A 92 9.69 17.89 9.10
C GLY A 92 10.30 18.06 10.49
N ARG A 93 9.88 17.29 11.50
CA ARG A 93 10.38 17.40 12.88
C ARG A 93 11.29 16.25 13.31
N ALA A 94 11.18 15.10 12.66
CA ALA A 94 11.83 13.86 13.09
C ALA A 94 12.62 13.19 11.96
N PHE A 95 12.94 13.90 10.86
CA PHE A 95 13.65 13.30 9.74
C PHE A 95 14.97 12.64 10.15
N ASP A 96 15.73 13.29 11.04
CA ASP A 96 17.04 12.81 11.48
C ASP A 96 16.92 11.66 12.52
N GLN A 97 15.69 11.31 12.93
CA GLN A 97 15.42 10.27 13.93
C GLN A 97 15.12 8.91 13.32
N PHE A 98 15.22 8.77 11.98
CA PHE A 98 14.96 7.50 11.30
C PHE A 98 15.71 7.36 9.97
N ASP A 99 16.05 6.13 9.62
CA ASP A 99 16.62 5.82 8.31
C ASP A 99 15.55 5.36 7.32
N ILE A 100 15.58 5.91 6.10
CA ILE A 100 14.71 5.48 5.00
C ILE A 100 15.45 4.47 4.15
N GLY A 101 15.01 3.22 4.17
CA GLY A 101 15.51 2.17 3.30
C GLY A 101 14.88 2.19 1.91
N GLN A 102 13.63 2.64 1.79
CA GLN A 102 12.91 2.73 0.50
C GLN A 102 11.89 3.86 0.50
N LEU A 103 11.66 4.44 -0.68
CA LEU A 103 10.63 5.45 -0.92
C LEU A 103 9.64 4.93 -1.96
N VAL A 104 8.35 5.20 -1.77
CA VAL A 104 7.31 4.86 -2.73
C VAL A 104 6.50 6.10 -3.08
N LEU A 105 6.32 6.37 -4.38
CA LEU A 105 5.38 7.37 -4.87
C LEU A 105 4.23 6.68 -5.59
N GLY A 106 2.98 7.02 -5.25
CA GLY A 106 1.82 6.39 -5.85
C GLY A 106 0.73 7.33 -6.32
N VAL A 107 -0.07 6.81 -7.24
CA VAL A 107 -1.32 7.41 -7.70
C VAL A 107 -2.46 6.41 -7.51
N ASP A 108 -3.64 6.93 -7.19
CA ASP A 108 -4.89 6.20 -7.16
C ASP A 108 -5.97 7.14 -7.70
N PHE A 109 -6.13 7.14 -9.02
CA PHE A 109 -7.08 8.01 -9.71
C PHE A 109 -8.45 7.34 -9.81
N ARG A 110 -9.49 8.16 -9.68
CA ARG A 110 -10.90 7.75 -9.72
C ARG A 110 -11.64 8.57 -10.76
N LYS A 111 -12.82 8.09 -11.16
CA LYS A 111 -13.70 8.80 -12.10
C LYS A 111 -14.03 10.20 -11.59
N GLN A 112 -14.36 10.32 -10.31
CA GLN A 112 -14.49 11.62 -9.66
C GLN A 112 -13.15 12.02 -9.05
N ILE A 113 -12.67 13.20 -9.40
CA ILE A 113 -11.36 13.67 -8.96
C ILE A 113 -11.24 13.76 -7.45
N ILE A 114 -12.33 14.11 -6.74
CA ILE A 114 -12.39 14.22 -5.29
C ILE A 114 -12.03 12.92 -4.56
N ASP A 115 -12.28 11.77 -5.20
CA ASP A 115 -11.99 10.44 -4.66
C ASP A 115 -10.57 9.96 -5.01
N SER A 116 -9.86 10.73 -5.86
CA SER A 116 -8.49 10.45 -6.22
C SER A 116 -7.54 10.87 -5.12
N ARG A 117 -6.33 10.29 -5.15
CA ARG A 117 -5.26 10.64 -4.23
C ARG A 117 -3.90 10.39 -4.83
N LEU A 118 -2.95 11.19 -4.39
CA LEU A 118 -1.53 10.92 -4.51
C LEU A 118 -1.05 10.33 -3.20
N LYS A 119 0.03 9.56 -3.25
CA LYS A 119 0.48 8.82 -2.08
C LYS A 119 2.00 8.82 -2.03
N ILE A 120 2.56 8.90 -0.84
CA ILE A 120 3.99 8.73 -0.61
C ILE A 120 4.18 7.80 0.59
N TRP A 121 5.13 6.88 0.52
CA TRP A 121 5.47 6.02 1.64
C TRP A 121 6.97 5.91 1.84
N PHE A 122 7.35 5.64 3.09
CA PHE A 122 8.71 5.41 3.51
C PHE A 122 8.80 4.06 4.20
N VAL A 123 9.70 3.20 3.75
CA VAL A 123 10.10 2.01 4.50
C VAL A 123 11.22 2.45 5.44
N ILE A 124 10.90 2.47 6.72
CA ILE A 124 11.82 2.85 7.78
C ILE A 124 12.58 1.61 8.25
N THR A 125 13.91 1.72 8.33
CA THR A 125 14.82 0.62 8.71
C THR A 125 15.42 0.77 10.09
N SER A 126 15.39 1.97 10.65
CA SER A 126 15.82 2.29 12.01
C SER A 126 15.08 3.54 12.48
N TYR A 127 14.81 3.66 13.77
CA TYR A 127 14.23 4.87 14.35
C TYR A 127 14.40 4.93 15.88
N GLU A 128 14.35 6.13 16.43
CA GLU A 128 14.31 6.34 17.89
C GLU A 128 12.91 6.10 18.48
N ASP A 129 12.82 5.74 19.77
CA ASP A 129 11.53 5.55 20.45
C ASP A 129 10.68 6.84 20.47
N SER A 130 11.33 8.01 20.53
CA SER A 130 10.68 9.33 20.50
C SER A 130 9.92 9.60 19.20
N PHE A 131 10.42 9.06 18.08
CA PHE A 131 9.76 9.10 16.78
C PHE A 131 8.49 8.24 16.79
N LEU A 132 8.57 7.06 17.40
CA LEU A 132 7.43 6.15 17.49
C LEU A 132 6.29 6.76 18.31
N ASP A 133 6.59 7.41 19.43
CA ASP A 133 5.58 8.15 20.21
C ASP A 133 4.88 9.22 19.38
N THR A 134 5.65 9.96 18.57
CA THR A 134 5.11 10.96 17.65
C THR A 134 4.19 10.33 16.61
N LEU A 135 4.55 9.17 16.04
CA LEU A 135 3.72 8.44 15.09
C LEU A 135 2.44 7.91 15.73
N ILE A 136 2.52 7.30 16.91
CA ILE A 136 1.38 6.74 17.64
C ILE A 136 0.36 7.84 17.93
N ASN A 137 0.82 8.99 18.40
CA ASN A 137 -0.03 10.14 18.70
C ASN A 137 -0.62 10.76 17.42
N THR A 138 0.15 10.87 16.34
CA THR A 138 -0.31 11.47 15.08
C THR A 138 -1.33 10.57 14.35
N CYS A 139 -1.20 9.25 14.47
CA CYS A 139 -2.06 8.27 13.80
C CYS A 139 -3.20 7.77 14.70
N ASP A 140 -3.32 8.22 15.96
CA ASP A 140 -4.34 7.75 16.90
C ASP A 140 -4.42 6.20 16.96
N VAL A 141 -3.25 5.58 17.20
CA VAL A 141 -3.11 4.11 17.15
C VAL A 141 -3.77 3.46 18.37
N SER A 142 -4.58 2.44 18.12
CA SER A 142 -5.23 1.65 19.17
C SER A 142 -4.24 0.84 20.01
N ASP A 143 -4.48 0.76 21.32
CA ASP A 143 -3.56 0.13 22.28
C ASP A 143 -3.21 -1.32 21.95
N ASP A 144 -4.16 -2.07 21.39
CA ASP A 144 -4.02 -3.49 21.06
C ASP A 144 -3.03 -3.77 19.91
N ILE A 145 -2.64 -2.74 19.14
CA ILE A 145 -1.67 -2.88 18.06
C ILE A 145 -0.38 -2.07 18.29
N ARG A 146 -0.29 -1.26 19.37
CA ARG A 146 0.87 -0.39 19.63
C ARG A 146 2.17 -1.17 19.77
N GLU A 147 2.15 -2.30 20.48
CA GLU A 147 3.36 -3.11 20.70
C GLU A 147 3.96 -3.65 19.39
N TYR A 148 3.16 -3.77 18.33
CA TYR A 148 3.58 -4.27 17.02
C TYR A 148 4.28 -3.20 16.18
N LEU A 149 4.23 -1.93 16.61
CA LEU A 149 4.93 -0.84 15.94
C LEU A 149 6.40 -0.72 16.35
N HIS A 150 6.85 -1.41 17.40
CA HIS A 150 8.29 -1.65 17.62
C HIS A 150 8.73 -2.76 16.66
N ASN A 151 8.90 -2.41 15.39
CA ASN A 151 9.18 -3.33 14.30
C ASN A 151 10.33 -2.78 13.45
N PRO A 152 11.39 -3.58 13.19
CA PRO A 152 12.55 -3.13 12.41
C PRO A 152 12.22 -2.75 10.96
N HIS A 153 11.02 -3.09 10.49
CA HIS A 153 10.50 -2.83 9.16
C HIS A 153 9.13 -2.16 9.30
N LEU A 154 9.14 -0.84 9.46
CA LEU A 154 7.92 -0.04 9.55
C LEU A 154 7.71 0.74 8.26
N LEU A 155 6.61 0.47 7.57
CA LEU A 155 6.20 1.27 6.42
C LEU A 155 5.21 2.35 6.86
N ILE A 156 5.49 3.61 6.51
CA ILE A 156 4.68 4.78 6.84
C ILE A 156 4.17 5.38 5.55
N GLY A 157 2.86 5.56 5.42
CA GLY A 157 2.22 6.09 4.22
C GLY A 157 1.42 7.35 4.46
N PHE A 158 1.48 8.28 3.51
CA PHE A 158 0.64 9.46 3.47
C PHE A 158 -0.19 9.46 2.18
N ASP A 159 -1.52 9.55 2.32
CA ASP A 159 -2.43 9.79 1.20
C ASP A 159 -2.78 11.29 1.17
N PHE A 160 -2.47 11.97 0.06
CA PHE A 160 -2.92 13.34 -0.25
C PHE A 160 -4.16 13.27 -1.14
N CYS A 161 -5.35 13.41 -0.55
CA CYS A 161 -6.60 13.29 -1.28
C CYS A 161 -6.97 14.62 -1.96
N PHE A 162 -7.52 14.56 -3.16
CA PHE A 162 -8.03 15.75 -3.86
C PHE A 162 -9.25 16.38 -3.18
N SER A 163 -9.84 15.70 -2.20
CA SER A 163 -10.79 16.28 -1.25
C SER A 163 -10.20 17.35 -0.33
N GLY A 164 -8.87 17.46 -0.24
CA GLY A 164 -8.16 18.35 0.68
C GLY A 164 -7.78 17.66 1.99
N VAL A 165 -8.25 16.42 2.22
CA VAL A 165 -7.93 15.65 3.43
C VAL A 165 -6.64 14.86 3.22
N SER A 166 -5.73 14.94 4.20
CA SER A 166 -4.55 14.07 4.30
C SER A 166 -4.80 12.91 5.27
N ARG A 167 -4.27 11.73 4.97
CA ARG A 167 -4.36 10.55 5.84
C ARG A 167 -3.00 9.92 6.02
N ILE A 168 -2.70 9.48 7.24
CA ILE A 168 -1.52 8.69 7.57
C ILE A 168 -1.90 7.23 7.75
N LYS A 169 -0.98 6.32 7.43
CA LYS A 169 -1.12 4.87 7.63
C LYS A 169 0.20 4.28 8.08
N LEU A 170 0.12 3.27 8.92
CA LEU A 170 1.27 2.53 9.44
C LEU A 170 1.14 1.06 9.07
N TYR A 171 2.28 0.43 8.77
CA TYR A 171 2.35 -0.94 8.30
C TYR A 171 3.59 -1.61 8.91
N PRO A 172 3.54 -2.09 10.15
CA PRO A 172 4.54 -3.02 10.64
C PRO A 172 4.56 -4.27 9.75
N VAL A 173 5.76 -4.68 9.34
CA VAL A 173 6.01 -5.80 8.44
C VAL A 173 6.49 -7.01 9.24
N PHE A 174 5.85 -8.14 9.01
CA PHE A 174 6.21 -9.41 9.65
C PHE A 174 6.52 -10.44 8.59
N PHE A 175 7.46 -11.32 8.90
CA PHE A 175 7.92 -12.39 8.02
C PHE A 175 7.44 -13.75 8.54
N GLN A 176 7.39 -14.74 7.67
CA GLN A 176 7.05 -16.11 8.04
C GLN A 176 7.90 -16.62 9.21
N ARG A 177 9.20 -16.29 9.20
CA ARG A 177 10.15 -16.67 10.27
C ARG A 177 9.77 -16.12 11.64
N ASP A 178 9.01 -15.03 11.73
CA ASP A 178 8.62 -14.44 13.01
C ASP A 178 7.65 -15.36 13.76
N PHE A 179 6.90 -16.22 13.05
CA PHE A 179 6.06 -17.25 13.67
C PHE A 179 6.86 -18.32 14.43
N LEU A 180 8.18 -18.43 14.21
CA LEU A 180 9.06 -19.32 14.97
C LEU A 180 9.30 -18.81 16.40
N ASP A 181 9.15 -17.49 16.64
CA ASP A 181 9.12 -16.95 17.98
C ASP A 181 7.76 -17.25 18.64
N LEU A 182 7.78 -18.07 19.68
CA LEU A 182 6.58 -18.44 20.44
C LEU A 182 5.88 -17.22 21.05
N ASN A 183 6.62 -16.19 21.46
CA ASN A 183 6.04 -14.98 22.03
C ASN A 183 5.24 -14.23 20.98
N PHE A 184 5.84 -13.96 19.82
CA PHE A 184 5.14 -13.34 18.69
C PHE A 184 3.95 -14.18 18.23
N SER A 185 4.15 -15.49 18.03
CA SER A 185 3.11 -16.44 17.59
C SER A 185 1.91 -16.46 18.56
N ASN A 186 2.15 -16.43 19.88
CA ASN A 186 1.08 -16.39 20.87
C ASN A 186 0.36 -15.04 20.90
N LYS A 187 1.07 -13.93 20.69
CA LYS A 187 0.49 -12.59 20.63
C LYS A 187 -0.38 -12.40 19.38
N ILE A 188 0.15 -12.73 18.21
CA ILE A 188 -0.55 -12.56 16.92
C ILE A 188 -1.83 -13.42 16.86
N LYS A 189 -1.81 -14.63 17.42
CA LYS A 189 -2.99 -15.52 17.52
C LYS A 189 -4.10 -14.99 18.44
N LYS A 190 -3.81 -14.01 19.32
CA LYS A 190 -4.84 -13.33 20.11
C LYS A 190 -5.52 -12.21 19.32
N LEU A 191 -4.86 -11.68 18.29
CA LEU A 191 -5.40 -10.58 17.48
C LEU A 191 -6.26 -11.04 16.32
N PHE A 192 -6.02 -12.25 15.82
CA PHE A 192 -6.60 -12.74 14.57
C PHE A 192 -7.21 -14.12 14.71
N SER A 193 -8.26 -14.37 13.93
CA SER A 193 -8.91 -15.69 13.86
C SER A 193 -7.94 -16.78 13.37
N PRO A 194 -8.19 -18.06 13.71
CA PRO A 194 -7.39 -19.17 13.17
C PRO A 194 -7.29 -19.19 11.64
N TYR A 195 -8.38 -18.83 10.94
CA TYR A 195 -8.40 -18.74 9.48
C TYR A 195 -7.48 -17.63 8.96
N THR A 196 -7.50 -16.46 9.61
CA THR A 196 -6.58 -15.37 9.26
C THR A 196 -5.12 -15.79 9.48
N ILE A 197 -4.82 -16.52 10.56
CA ILE A 197 -3.48 -17.05 10.83
C ILE A 197 -3.06 -18.05 9.76
N GLU A 198 -3.95 -18.95 9.33
CA GLU A 198 -3.69 -19.89 8.23
C GLU A 198 -3.29 -19.14 6.94
N LEU A 199 -4.01 -18.07 6.58
CA LEU A 199 -3.65 -17.24 5.43
C LEU A 199 -2.28 -16.58 5.59
N MET A 200 -1.94 -16.08 6.78
CA MET A 200 -0.61 -15.50 7.06
C MET A 200 0.52 -16.54 6.90
N GLN A 201 0.27 -17.80 7.24
CA GLN A 201 1.26 -18.88 7.12
C GLN A 201 1.56 -19.28 5.67
N LEU A 202 0.67 -18.96 4.73
CA LEU A 202 0.89 -19.12 3.28
C LEU A 202 1.75 -18.01 2.67
N CYS A 203 2.22 -17.06 3.48
CA CYS A 203 2.94 -15.87 3.04
C CYS A 203 4.41 -15.87 3.46
N ASP A 204 5.26 -15.30 2.60
CA ASP A 204 6.64 -14.93 2.92
C ASP A 204 6.66 -13.82 3.97
N ARG A 205 5.79 -12.83 3.77
CA ARG A 205 5.58 -11.72 4.69
C ARG A 205 4.14 -11.20 4.67
N PHE A 206 3.76 -10.50 5.73
CA PHE A 206 2.47 -9.83 5.83
C PHE A 206 2.60 -8.51 6.57
N HIS A 207 1.73 -7.55 6.24
CA HIS A 207 1.67 -6.25 6.92
C HIS A 207 0.32 -6.05 7.59
N ILE A 208 0.32 -5.39 8.73
CA ILE A 208 -0.91 -4.97 9.41
C ILE A 208 -1.11 -3.47 9.15
N GLY A 209 -1.99 -3.15 8.22
CA GLY A 209 -2.34 -1.78 7.88
C GLY A 209 -3.22 -1.13 8.94
N ILE A 210 -2.64 -0.18 9.66
CA ILE A 210 -3.27 0.64 10.69
C ILE A 210 -3.66 1.97 10.04
N LYS A 211 -4.94 2.33 10.20
CA LYS A 211 -5.48 3.61 9.73
C LYS A 211 -5.81 4.48 10.93
N GLU A 212 -5.68 5.78 10.72
CA GLU A 212 -6.02 6.80 11.70
C GLU A 212 -7.44 6.62 12.29
N GLY A 213 -7.52 6.54 13.62
CA GLY A 213 -8.77 6.47 14.38
C GLY A 213 -9.65 5.24 14.10
N SER A 214 -9.07 4.17 13.54
CA SER A 214 -9.83 2.99 13.08
C SER A 214 -9.33 1.70 13.72
N LYS A 215 -10.24 0.93 14.31
CA LYS A 215 -9.99 -0.46 14.72
C LYS A 215 -10.04 -1.46 13.55
N ASP A 216 -10.64 -1.07 12.41
CA ASP A 216 -10.59 -1.88 11.19
C ASP A 216 -9.16 -1.89 10.65
N ARG A 217 -8.64 -3.09 10.39
CA ARG A 217 -7.29 -3.34 9.90
C ARG A 217 -7.35 -3.84 8.46
N ILE A 218 -6.37 -3.43 7.68
CA ILE A 218 -6.15 -4.00 6.35
C ILE A 218 -4.93 -4.91 6.42
N LEU A 219 -5.08 -6.18 6.10
CA LEU A 219 -3.99 -7.13 6.08
C LEU A 219 -3.43 -7.21 4.67
N HIS A 220 -2.12 -7.01 4.53
CA HIS A 220 -1.38 -7.18 3.29
C HIS A 220 -0.69 -8.54 3.32
N PHE A 221 -0.98 -9.40 2.35
CA PHE A 221 -0.45 -10.75 2.26
C PHE A 221 0.49 -10.83 1.06
N HIS A 222 1.75 -11.18 1.28
CA HIS A 222 2.73 -11.50 0.23
C HIS A 222 2.89 -13.03 0.15
N PRO A 223 1.99 -13.74 -0.55
CA PRO A 223 1.98 -15.20 -0.62
C PRO A 223 3.22 -15.77 -1.33
N PHE A 224 3.67 -16.96 -0.91
CA PHE A 224 4.69 -17.71 -1.67
C PHE A 224 4.18 -18.13 -3.06
N ASP A 225 2.91 -18.53 -3.12
CA ASP A 225 2.18 -18.83 -4.34
C ASP A 225 0.84 -18.07 -4.31
N TRP A 226 0.77 -16.98 -5.07
CA TRP A 226 -0.41 -16.13 -5.11
C TRP A 226 -1.62 -16.81 -5.74
N LYS A 227 -1.44 -17.78 -6.65
CA LYS A 227 -2.55 -18.50 -7.28
C LYS A 227 -3.19 -19.42 -6.25
N HIS A 228 -2.36 -20.22 -5.56
CA HIS A 228 -2.83 -21.06 -4.47
C HIS A 228 -3.51 -20.24 -3.36
N PHE A 229 -2.95 -19.09 -3.01
CA PHE A 229 -3.55 -18.19 -2.03
C PHE A 229 -4.95 -17.72 -2.46
N VAL A 230 -5.12 -17.30 -3.72
CA VAL A 230 -6.43 -16.91 -4.27
C VAL A 230 -7.41 -18.10 -4.28
N ASP A 231 -6.96 -19.31 -4.62
CA ASP A 231 -7.80 -20.50 -4.58
C ASP A 231 -8.32 -20.80 -3.16
N VAL A 232 -7.47 -20.65 -2.13
CA VAL A 232 -7.86 -20.81 -0.73
C VAL A 232 -8.90 -19.76 -0.31
N LEU A 233 -8.71 -18.50 -0.74
CA LEU A 233 -9.69 -17.44 -0.50
C LEU A 233 -11.03 -17.74 -1.20
N ASN A 234 -11.01 -18.17 -2.46
CA ASN A 234 -12.21 -18.40 -3.27
C ASN A 234 -13.05 -19.58 -2.75
N LYS A 235 -12.43 -20.57 -2.08
CA LYS A 235 -13.18 -21.63 -1.37
C LYS A 235 -14.08 -21.08 -0.26
N ASN A 236 -13.79 -19.88 0.26
CA ASN A 236 -14.47 -19.27 1.39
C ASN A 236 -15.15 -17.94 1.04
N SER A 237 -15.13 -17.50 -0.22
CA SER A 237 -15.73 -16.23 -0.66
C SER A 237 -15.94 -16.25 -2.17
N ASP A 238 -17.00 -15.62 -2.68
CA ASP A 238 -17.19 -15.47 -4.12
C ASP A 238 -16.24 -14.40 -4.68
N LEU A 239 -15.20 -14.83 -5.38
CA LEU A 239 -14.18 -13.97 -5.98
C LEU A 239 -14.25 -13.94 -7.51
N ASN A 240 -15.42 -14.19 -8.11
CA ASN A 240 -15.61 -14.25 -9.57
C ASN A 240 -15.03 -13.03 -10.31
N LEU A 241 -15.23 -11.81 -9.77
CA LEU A 241 -14.68 -10.59 -10.38
C LEU A 241 -13.15 -10.56 -10.32
N LEU A 242 -12.52 -11.06 -9.25
CA LEU A 242 -11.07 -11.18 -9.17
C LEU A 242 -10.56 -12.16 -10.23
N GLU A 243 -11.16 -13.35 -10.33
CA GLU A 243 -10.76 -14.36 -11.32
C GLU A 243 -10.87 -13.83 -12.75
N HIS A 244 -12.00 -13.21 -13.10
CA HIS A 244 -12.19 -12.58 -14.40
C HIS A 244 -11.16 -11.46 -14.66
N THR A 245 -10.84 -10.67 -13.64
CA THR A 245 -9.83 -9.60 -13.74
C THR A 245 -8.43 -10.19 -13.97
N LEU A 246 -8.08 -11.30 -13.29
CA LEU A 246 -6.79 -11.98 -13.43
C LEU A 246 -6.61 -12.61 -14.81
N GLN A 247 -7.68 -13.08 -15.47
CA GLN A 247 -7.63 -13.57 -16.85
C GLN A 247 -7.07 -12.52 -17.82
N LYS A 248 -7.37 -11.23 -17.61
CA LYS A 248 -6.81 -10.13 -18.42
C LYS A 248 -5.29 -9.99 -18.27
N LEU A 249 -4.74 -10.47 -17.16
CA LEU A 249 -3.31 -10.38 -16.83
C LEU A 249 -2.52 -11.65 -17.17
N GLN A 250 -3.18 -12.77 -17.50
CA GLN A 250 -2.56 -14.09 -17.71
C GLN A 250 -1.48 -14.13 -18.81
N LYS A 251 -1.44 -13.15 -19.72
CA LYS A 251 -0.39 -13.06 -20.76
C LYS A 251 0.98 -12.67 -20.21
N ARG A 252 1.10 -12.37 -18.91
CA ARG A 252 2.37 -12.10 -18.24
C ARG A 252 2.61 -13.00 -17.05
N ASP A 253 3.88 -13.29 -16.84
CA ASP A 253 4.40 -13.75 -15.56
C ASP A 253 4.37 -12.56 -14.58
N LEU A 254 3.41 -12.59 -13.65
CA LEU A 254 3.27 -11.57 -12.61
C LEU A 254 4.27 -11.85 -11.50
N ARG A 255 5.08 -10.86 -11.15
CA ARG A 255 6.05 -10.99 -10.06
C ARG A 255 5.60 -10.18 -8.85
N GLU A 256 6.10 -10.59 -7.69
CA GLU A 256 5.89 -9.90 -6.41
C GLU A 256 4.42 -9.56 -6.15
N VAL A 257 3.54 -10.55 -6.36
CA VAL A 257 2.11 -10.38 -6.15
C VAL A 257 1.80 -10.32 -4.67
N PHE A 258 0.97 -9.35 -4.28
CA PHE A 258 0.40 -9.30 -2.94
C PHE A 258 -1.02 -8.78 -2.95
N LEU A 259 -1.78 -9.12 -1.91
CA LEU A 259 -3.19 -8.77 -1.77
C LEU A 259 -3.41 -8.02 -0.47
N SER A 260 -4.26 -7.00 -0.49
CA SER A 260 -4.73 -6.34 0.73
C SER A 260 -6.22 -6.54 0.93
N LEU A 261 -6.58 -7.06 2.09
CA LEU A 261 -7.92 -7.47 2.47
C LEU A 261 -8.30 -6.82 3.81
N SER A 262 -9.58 -6.53 4.02
CA SER A 262 -10.05 -6.12 5.36
C SER A 262 -10.04 -7.32 6.30
N GLN A 263 -9.49 -7.13 7.51
CA GLN A 263 -9.55 -8.14 8.58
C GLN A 263 -11.01 -8.57 8.83
N PHE A 264 -11.91 -7.60 8.93
CA PHE A 264 -13.32 -7.85 9.19
C PHE A 264 -13.97 -8.72 8.11
N GLU A 265 -13.68 -8.47 6.83
CA GLU A 265 -14.23 -9.27 5.74
C GLU A 265 -13.68 -10.70 5.69
N ILE A 266 -12.41 -10.90 6.07
CA ILE A 266 -11.80 -12.24 6.21
C ILE A 266 -12.52 -13.00 7.31
N GLU A 267 -12.72 -12.37 8.47
CA GLU A 267 -13.37 -12.97 9.63
C GLU A 267 -14.83 -13.34 9.34
N GLN A 268 -15.52 -12.51 8.55
CA GLN A 268 -16.89 -12.78 8.10
C GLN A 268 -16.97 -13.75 6.92
N ARG A 269 -15.84 -14.15 6.32
CA ARG A 269 -15.80 -14.95 5.08
C ARG A 269 -16.65 -14.33 3.96
N SER A 270 -16.62 -13.01 3.86
CA SER A 270 -17.40 -12.25 2.89
C SER A 270 -16.53 -11.15 2.29
N ILE A 271 -15.47 -11.58 1.61
CA ILE A 271 -14.52 -10.66 0.95
C ILE A 271 -15.20 -9.96 -0.20
N LYS A 272 -15.30 -8.63 -0.11
CA LYS A 272 -15.87 -7.76 -1.14
C LYS A 272 -14.87 -6.70 -1.57
N ASN A 273 -13.82 -6.47 -0.79
CA ASN A 273 -12.82 -5.46 -1.04
C ASN A 273 -11.44 -6.12 -1.13
N ILE A 274 -10.85 -6.02 -2.32
CA ILE A 274 -9.51 -6.55 -2.59
C ILE A 274 -8.68 -5.45 -3.22
N ASN A 275 -7.49 -5.20 -2.72
CA ASN A 275 -6.46 -4.53 -3.50
C ASN A 275 -5.47 -5.60 -3.96
N PHE A 276 -5.25 -5.72 -5.26
CA PHE A 276 -4.32 -6.69 -5.84
C PHE A 276 -3.17 -5.92 -6.50
N TYR A 277 -1.95 -6.31 -6.16
CA TYR A 277 -0.72 -5.63 -6.55
C TYR A 277 0.21 -6.60 -7.26
N TYR A 278 0.99 -6.11 -8.23
CA TYR A 278 1.93 -6.91 -9.00
C TYR A 278 2.99 -6.05 -9.70
N MET A 279 4.14 -6.65 -10.02
CA MET A 279 5.26 -6.04 -10.76
C MET A 279 5.58 -6.76 -12.07
#